data_AF-A0A3N5TTS9-F1
#
_entry.id   AF-A0A3N5TTS9-F1
#
_cell.length_a   1.000
_cell.length_b   1.000
_cell.length_c   1.000
_cell.angle_alpha   90.00
_cell.angle_beta   90.00
_cell.angle_gamma   90.00
#
_symmetry.space_group_name_H-M   'P 1'
#
loop_
_entity.id
_entity.type
_entity.pdbx_description
1 polymer ?
#
loop_
_entity_poly.entity_id
_entity_poly.type
_entity_poly.pdbx_seq_one_letter_code
_entity_poly.pdbx_strand_id
1 'polypeptide(L)'
;MSFALVFRIQGFLLIMLGLSMCAPPLVGLAYGQHGQQHFVLSIAITLLCGLSLAVCLPRTRKNISQREGFLIVSLGWMLASLFGCLPFLFDGTCATFTDAYFETVSGFTTTGSTILKKIEGLPLSTLFWRSMIQWLGGMGIIVFSIAILPVLGIGGMQLFKAEVPGPVVEKIKPRIAETARSLWKVYALLSAAMTLLLMLCGMDLFEALCHTFTTMATGGFSTRDISIEAFGNPMVEMVILFFMFAAGMNFVLHYWSLHGKFKHLRTDREFFFYLAITAAATLLISLSLYGSGTSTSMLTALRHSAFQVVSIITTTGYSSVNFDTWPHFSKLILLLLMFIGACAGSTAGGIKCIRGLLVCKVGYRELFYTVHPHAVSSVKVAGKPVAEPILRSVVVFVVLYIIIFFIGALFMAQCGLDPVSAISASATCLGNVGPGLGTVGPYGNFAFIPAIGKWMLIMLMLLGRLEIYTLLILLVPAFWKK
;
A
#
# COMPACT_ATOMS: atom_id res chain seq x y z
N MET A 1 29.70 -6.87 -3.80
CA MET A 1 28.65 -5.84 -3.73
C MET A 1 29.27 -4.49 -4.01
N SER A 2 28.69 -3.69 -4.91
CA SER A 2 29.13 -2.34 -5.27
C SER A 2 28.25 -1.31 -4.58
N PHE A 3 28.71 -0.78 -3.45
CA PHE A 3 27.99 0.29 -2.74
C PHE A 3 27.88 1.57 -3.56
N ALA A 4 28.89 1.89 -4.37
CA ALA A 4 28.87 3.05 -5.26
C ALA A 4 27.70 2.99 -6.25
N LEU A 5 27.39 1.81 -6.80
CA LEU A 5 26.23 1.62 -7.68
C LEU A 5 24.91 1.86 -6.93
N VAL A 6 24.78 1.29 -5.73
CA VAL A 6 23.57 1.43 -4.90
C VAL A 6 23.31 2.89 -4.56
N PHE A 7 24.28 3.60 -3.99
CA PHE A 7 24.10 5.01 -3.61
C PHE A 7 23.89 5.94 -4.81
N ARG A 8 24.51 5.65 -5.96
CA ARG A 8 24.26 6.41 -7.18
C ARG A 8 22.81 6.28 -7.64
N ILE A 9 22.24 5.08 -7.55
CA ILE A 9 20.82 4.84 -7.85
C ILE A 9 19.92 5.59 -6.86
N GLN A 10 20.28 5.61 -5.57
CA GLN A 10 19.58 6.44 -4.59
C GLN A 10 19.62 7.93 -4.96
N GLY A 11 20.75 8.42 -5.47
CA GLY A 11 20.85 9.80 -5.97
C GLY A 11 19.80 10.13 -7.03
N PHE A 12 19.61 9.25 -8.02
CA PHE A 12 18.57 9.45 -9.06
C PHE A 12 17.15 9.42 -8.49
N LEU A 13 16.88 8.55 -7.52
CA LEU A 13 15.58 8.47 -6.86
C LEU A 13 15.28 9.74 -6.06
N LEU A 14 16.27 10.28 -5.35
CA LEU A 14 16.15 11.55 -4.65
C LEU A 14 15.95 12.73 -5.60
N ILE A 15 16.61 12.74 -6.77
CA ILE A 15 16.34 13.77 -7.80
C ILE A 15 14.88 13.71 -8.25
N MET A 16 14.36 12.53 -8.55
CA MET A 16 12.95 12.37 -8.94
C MET A 16 11.99 12.78 -7.82
N LEU A 17 12.31 12.44 -6.57
CA LEU A 17 11.53 12.86 -5.42
C LEU A 17 11.53 14.39 -5.27
N GLY A 18 12.70 15.03 -5.35
CA GLY A 18 12.83 16.48 -5.28
C GLY A 18 12.08 17.20 -6.40
N LEU A 19 12.07 16.65 -7.62
CA LEU A 19 11.26 17.18 -8.72
C LEU A 19 9.76 17.01 -8.47
N SER A 20 9.34 15.90 -7.86
CA SER A 20 7.93 15.66 -7.53
C SER A 20 7.41 16.64 -6.45
N MET A 21 8.28 17.06 -5.52
CA MET A 21 7.97 18.06 -4.49
C MET A 21 7.70 19.47 -5.05
N CYS A 22 7.98 19.73 -6.34
CA CYS A 22 7.62 21.00 -6.98
C CYS A 22 6.12 21.14 -7.23
N ALA A 23 5.35 20.05 -7.33
CA ALA A 23 3.93 20.12 -7.64
C ALA A 23 3.06 20.72 -6.51
N PRO A 24 3.20 20.30 -5.23
CA PRO A 24 2.43 20.87 -4.12
C PRO A 24 2.49 22.40 -3.97
N PRO A 25 3.66 23.07 -4.05
CA PRO A 25 3.70 24.52 -3.95
C PRO A 25 3.00 25.20 -5.14
N LEU A 26 3.15 24.68 -6.36
CA LEU A 26 2.43 25.22 -7.53
C LEU A 26 0.91 25.14 -7.36
N VAL A 27 0.40 24.04 -6.80
CA VAL A 27 -1.03 23.90 -6.47
C VAL A 27 -1.42 24.91 -5.40
N GLY A 28 -0.65 25.04 -4.32
CA GLY A 28 -0.94 26.03 -3.29
C GLY A 28 -1.00 27.46 -3.85
N LEU A 29 -0.09 27.83 -4.77
CA LEU A 29 -0.07 29.15 -5.41
C LEU A 29 -1.29 29.36 -6.31
N ALA A 30 -1.70 28.33 -7.05
CA ALA A 30 -2.90 28.39 -7.90
C ALA A 30 -4.19 28.62 -7.08
N TYR A 31 -4.22 28.14 -5.84
CA TYR A 31 -5.31 28.37 -4.89
C TYR A 31 -5.10 29.61 -3.99
N GLY A 32 -4.14 30.47 -4.32
CA GLY A 32 -3.90 31.74 -3.61
C GLY A 32 -3.20 31.61 -2.25
N GLN A 33 -2.64 30.45 -1.90
CA GLN A 33 -1.86 30.28 -0.68
C GLN A 33 -0.40 30.73 -0.86
N HIS A 34 0.03 31.64 0.01
CA HIS A 34 1.42 32.08 0.12
C HIS A 34 2.13 31.40 1.30
N GLY A 35 3.46 31.53 1.40
CA GLY A 35 4.23 31.00 2.55
C GLY A 35 4.88 29.62 2.35
N GLN A 36 5.03 29.15 1.11
CA GLN A 36 5.52 27.80 0.80
C GLN A 36 7.06 27.67 0.81
N GLN A 37 7.75 28.51 1.59
CA GLN A 37 9.22 28.52 1.66
C GLN A 37 9.79 27.18 2.16
N HIS A 38 9.02 26.48 3.00
CA HIS A 38 9.33 25.15 3.52
C HIS A 38 9.51 24.10 2.40
N PHE A 39 8.69 24.17 1.33
CA PHE A 39 8.86 23.32 0.16
C PHE A 39 10.13 23.65 -0.62
N VAL A 40 10.45 24.94 -0.80
CA VAL A 40 11.67 25.36 -1.51
C VAL A 40 12.91 24.83 -0.82
N LEU A 41 12.99 24.95 0.52
CA LEU A 41 14.09 24.39 1.31
C LEU A 41 14.16 22.86 1.18
N SER A 42 13.03 22.18 1.27
CA SER A 42 12.94 20.71 1.13
C SER A 42 13.41 20.23 -0.24
N ILE A 43 12.97 20.90 -1.31
CA ILE A 43 13.36 20.62 -2.69
C ILE A 43 14.86 20.83 -2.85
N ALA A 44 15.40 21.96 -2.38
CA ALA A 44 16.81 22.28 -2.50
C ALA A 44 17.69 21.21 -1.82
N ILE A 45 17.39 20.87 -0.55
CA ILE A 45 18.13 19.84 0.19
C ILE A 45 18.05 18.49 -0.54
N THR A 46 16.85 18.09 -0.96
CA THR A 46 16.64 16.78 -1.61
C THR A 46 17.36 16.70 -2.96
N LEU A 47 17.30 17.74 -3.78
CA LEU A 47 17.99 17.79 -5.08
C LEU A 47 19.51 17.85 -4.92
N LEU A 48 20.03 18.63 -3.97
CA LEU A 48 21.48 18.71 -3.72
C LEU A 48 22.04 17.36 -3.23
N CYS A 49 21.36 16.70 -2.29
CA CYS A 49 21.72 15.35 -1.86
C CYS A 49 21.60 14.34 -3.00
N GLY A 50 20.54 14.40 -3.80
CA GLY A 50 20.37 13.52 -4.95
C GLY A 50 21.46 13.70 -6.02
N LEU A 51 21.75 14.95 -6.39
CA LEU A 51 22.78 15.29 -7.37
C LEU A 51 24.18 14.92 -6.90
N SER A 52 24.52 15.20 -5.64
CA SER A 52 25.83 14.82 -5.08
C SER A 52 26.04 13.29 -5.12
N LEU A 53 25.04 12.49 -4.75
CA LEU A 53 25.12 11.03 -4.86
C LEU A 53 25.19 10.55 -6.32
N ALA A 54 24.41 11.15 -7.23
CA ALA A 54 24.34 10.73 -8.62
C ALA A 54 25.61 11.07 -9.44
N VAL A 55 26.23 12.22 -9.15
CA VAL A 55 27.37 12.77 -9.90
C VAL A 55 28.71 12.37 -9.30
N CYS A 56 28.87 12.43 -7.97
CA CYS A 56 30.16 12.17 -7.32
C CYS A 56 30.56 10.69 -7.32
N LEU A 57 29.61 9.77 -7.53
CA LEU A 57 29.88 8.34 -7.53
C LEU A 57 30.20 7.78 -8.92
N PRO A 58 31.23 6.92 -9.06
CA PRO A 58 31.71 6.46 -10.37
C PRO A 58 30.66 5.63 -11.12
N ARG A 59 30.68 5.71 -12.46
CA ARG A 59 29.85 4.85 -13.32
C ARG A 59 30.39 3.43 -13.28
N THR A 60 29.60 2.49 -12.78
CA THR A 60 29.93 1.06 -12.84
C THR A 60 29.14 0.39 -13.96
N ARG A 61 29.83 -0.27 -14.91
CA ARG A 61 29.21 -1.08 -15.99
C ARG A 61 28.75 -2.47 -15.54
N LYS A 62 28.69 -2.75 -14.24
CA LYS A 62 28.30 -4.07 -13.73
C LYS A 62 26.79 -4.21 -13.72
N ASN A 63 26.30 -5.37 -14.14
CA ASN A 63 24.91 -5.77 -13.94
C ASN A 63 24.61 -5.82 -12.43
N ILE A 64 23.41 -5.38 -12.05
CA ILE A 64 22.94 -5.41 -10.67
C ILE A 64 22.81 -6.86 -10.21
N SER A 65 23.51 -7.20 -9.13
CA SER A 65 23.33 -8.47 -8.44
C SER A 65 22.03 -8.48 -7.61
N GLN A 66 21.51 -9.65 -7.26
CA GLN A 66 20.32 -9.78 -6.40
C GLN A 66 20.46 -9.04 -5.08
N ARG A 67 21.64 -9.11 -4.46
CA ARG A 67 21.92 -8.44 -3.17
C ARG A 67 21.88 -6.93 -3.29
N GLU A 68 22.44 -6.38 -4.37
CA GLU A 68 22.33 -4.94 -4.65
C GLU A 68 20.88 -4.54 -4.90
N GLY A 69 20.10 -5.38 -5.59
CA GLY A 69 18.67 -5.15 -5.81
C GLY A 69 17.89 -4.99 -4.50
N PHE A 70 18.05 -5.93 -3.56
CA PHE A 70 17.41 -5.83 -2.24
C PHE A 70 17.83 -4.56 -1.49
N LEU A 71 19.12 -4.23 -1.47
CA LEU A 71 19.59 -3.03 -0.77
C LEU A 71 19.06 -1.74 -1.42
N ILE A 72 19.00 -1.68 -2.76
CA ILE A 72 18.47 -0.51 -3.49
C ILE A 72 17.02 -0.27 -3.12
N VAL A 73 16.18 -1.30 -3.13
CA VAL A 73 14.76 -1.16 -2.81
C VAL A 73 14.61 -0.71 -1.35
N SER A 74 15.20 -1.44 -0.40
CA SER A 74 15.06 -1.12 1.03
C SER A 74 15.56 0.29 1.39
N LEU A 75 16.74 0.69 0.90
CA LEU A 75 17.24 2.05 1.11
C LEU A 75 16.40 3.09 0.38
N GLY A 76 15.84 2.75 -0.80
CA GLY A 76 14.99 3.65 -1.57
C GLY A 76 13.76 4.10 -0.78
N TRP A 77 13.05 3.16 -0.14
CA TRP A 77 11.88 3.47 0.68
C TRP A 77 12.24 4.25 1.95
N MET A 78 13.34 3.89 2.62
CA MET A 78 13.81 4.62 3.82
C MET A 78 14.25 6.04 3.49
N LEU A 79 15.05 6.23 2.43
CA LEU A 79 15.51 7.55 2.02
C LEU A 79 14.37 8.39 1.42
N ALA A 80 13.48 7.81 0.62
CA ALA A 80 12.33 8.53 0.11
C ALA A 80 11.45 9.06 1.26
N SER A 81 11.26 8.24 2.30
CA SER A 81 10.53 8.65 3.51
C SER A 81 11.28 9.71 4.32
N LEU A 82 12.61 9.62 4.39
CA LEU A 82 13.44 10.59 5.11
C LEU A 82 13.41 11.98 4.46
N PHE A 83 13.57 12.05 3.14
CA PHE A 83 13.52 13.33 2.44
C PHE A 83 12.09 13.81 2.27
N GLY A 84 11.14 12.89 2.07
CA GLY A 84 9.71 13.21 1.96
C GLY A 84 9.09 13.82 3.22
N CYS A 85 9.71 13.64 4.38
CA CYS A 85 9.24 14.23 5.63
C CYS A 85 9.68 15.69 5.84
N LEU A 86 10.65 16.18 5.06
CA LEU A 86 11.17 17.53 5.18
C LEU A 86 10.09 18.62 5.05
N PRO A 87 9.13 18.55 4.09
CA PRO A 87 8.06 19.53 4.01
C PRO A 87 7.22 19.58 5.28
N PHE A 88 6.83 18.42 5.85
CA PHE A 88 6.02 18.36 7.07
C PHE A 88 6.77 18.87 8.32
N LEU A 89 8.09 18.65 8.35
CA LEU A 89 8.94 19.10 9.45
C LEU A 89 9.16 20.62 9.39
N PHE A 90 9.47 21.17 8.22
CA PHE A 90 9.75 22.59 8.06
C PHE A 90 8.49 23.45 8.11
N ASP A 91 7.36 22.96 7.59
CA ASP A 91 6.04 23.62 7.71
C ASP A 91 5.53 23.66 9.16
N GLY A 92 6.11 22.85 10.05
CA GLY A 92 5.66 22.75 11.44
C GLY A 92 4.35 21.97 11.60
N THR A 93 3.86 21.31 10.54
CA THR A 93 2.68 20.44 10.59
C THR A 93 2.86 19.31 11.61
N CYS A 94 4.09 18.77 11.68
CA CYS A 94 4.49 17.74 12.62
C CYS A 94 5.44 18.32 13.67
N ALA A 95 5.14 18.14 14.95
CA ALA A 95 5.92 18.71 16.04
C ALA A 95 7.31 18.09 16.19
N THR A 96 7.47 16.82 15.80
CA THR A 96 8.74 16.08 15.95
C THR A 96 9.14 15.39 14.66
N PHE A 97 10.44 15.11 14.52
CA PHE A 97 10.97 14.32 13.41
C PHE A 97 10.30 12.93 13.33
N THR A 98 10.08 12.27 14.47
CA THR A 98 9.42 10.95 14.52
C THR A 98 8.00 11.02 13.95
N ASP A 99 7.26 12.09 14.25
CA ASP A 99 5.91 12.28 13.73
C ASP A 99 5.92 12.54 12.22
N ALA A 100 6.80 13.43 11.75
CA ALA A 100 6.95 13.72 10.33
C ALA A 100 7.37 12.47 9.54
N TYR A 101 8.32 11.70 10.07
CA TYR A 101 8.79 10.47 9.45
C TYR A 101 7.71 9.38 9.47
N PHE A 102 6.94 9.25 10.56
CA PHE A 102 5.79 8.35 10.62
C PHE A 102 4.74 8.68 9.55
N GLU A 103 4.31 9.95 9.47
CA GLU A 103 3.30 10.40 8.51
C GLU A 103 3.77 10.13 7.07
N THR A 104 5.06 10.35 6.81
CA THR A 104 5.65 10.16 5.48
C THR A 104 5.83 8.70 5.12
N VAL A 105 6.31 7.86 6.04
CA VAL A 105 6.39 6.40 5.83
C VAL A 105 4.99 5.88 5.54
N SER A 106 4.01 6.23 6.38
CA SER A 106 2.61 5.85 6.21
C SER A 106 2.04 6.28 4.85
N GLY A 107 2.41 7.46 4.36
CA GLY A 107 2.08 7.92 3.02
C GLY A 107 2.72 7.07 1.92
N PHE A 108 4.05 6.96 1.90
CA PHE A 108 4.75 6.20 0.84
C PHE A 108 4.38 4.72 0.84
N THR A 109 4.30 4.08 2.01
CA THR A 109 3.90 2.66 2.10
C THR A 109 2.43 2.44 1.83
N THR A 110 1.68 3.51 1.51
CA THR A 110 0.23 3.51 1.28
C THR A 110 -0.53 2.86 2.44
N THR A 111 -0.08 3.14 3.67
CA THR A 111 -0.76 2.65 4.86
C THR A 111 -1.96 3.53 5.20
N GLY A 112 -1.80 4.85 5.24
CA GLY A 112 -2.92 5.74 5.58
C GLY A 112 -3.15 5.98 7.09
N SER A 113 -2.28 5.46 7.96
CA SER A 113 -2.30 5.77 9.39
C SER A 113 -1.74 7.18 9.62
N THR A 114 -2.52 8.07 10.25
CA THR A 114 -2.16 9.48 10.46
C THR A 114 -1.79 9.75 11.92
N ILE A 115 -0.76 10.59 12.16
CA ILE A 115 -0.47 11.18 13.47
C ILE A 115 -1.03 12.59 13.61
N LEU A 116 -1.59 13.15 12.54
CA LEU A 116 -2.20 14.47 12.56
C LEU A 116 -3.54 14.39 13.26
N LYS A 117 -3.70 15.21 14.32
CA LYS A 117 -4.93 15.27 15.13
C LYS A 117 -6.07 16.01 14.44
N LYS A 118 -5.72 16.98 13.60
CA LYS A 118 -6.65 17.77 12.81
C LYS A 118 -6.03 18.00 11.44
N ILE A 119 -6.68 17.47 10.42
CA ILE A 119 -6.32 17.58 9.02
C ILE A 119 -6.98 18.82 8.43
N GLU A 120 -8.19 19.13 8.87
CA GLU A 120 -8.91 20.31 8.41
C GLU A 120 -8.22 21.60 8.88
N GLY A 121 -7.89 22.47 7.92
CA GLY A 121 -7.18 23.72 8.17
C GLY A 121 -5.66 23.65 7.91
N LEU A 122 -5.13 22.49 7.52
CA LEU A 122 -3.76 22.42 7.01
C LEU A 122 -3.62 23.16 5.67
N PRO A 123 -2.41 23.68 5.35
CA PRO A 123 -2.14 24.25 4.04
C PRO A 123 -2.47 23.27 2.91
N LEU A 124 -3.06 23.76 1.82
CA LEU A 124 -3.44 22.95 0.66
C LEU A 124 -2.22 22.31 0.00
N SER A 125 -1.07 22.99 0.00
CA SER A 125 0.19 22.42 -0.45
C SER A 125 0.62 21.21 0.39
N THR A 126 0.49 21.28 1.72
CA THR A 126 0.79 20.16 2.62
C THR A 126 -0.19 19.01 2.45
N LEU A 127 -1.49 19.29 2.33
CA LEU A 127 -2.53 18.28 2.05
C LEU A 127 -2.30 17.59 0.70
N PHE A 128 -1.96 18.37 -0.34
CA PHE A 128 -1.67 17.83 -1.66
C PHE A 128 -0.44 16.94 -1.65
N TRP A 129 0.65 17.36 -0.98
CA TRP A 129 1.84 16.52 -0.81
C TRP A 129 1.51 15.21 -0.11
N ARG A 130 0.72 15.28 0.96
CA ARG A 130 0.27 14.12 1.74
C ARG A 130 -0.51 13.11 0.88
N SER A 131 -1.41 13.56 0.01
CA SER A 131 -2.08 12.68 -0.96
C SER A 131 -1.15 12.19 -2.07
N MET A 132 -0.27 13.05 -2.58
CA MET A 132 0.63 12.75 -3.69
C MET A 132 1.68 11.68 -3.34
N ILE A 133 2.21 11.67 -2.11
CA ILE A 133 3.16 10.64 -1.68
C ILE A 133 2.52 9.24 -1.68
N GLN A 134 1.21 9.12 -1.41
CA GLN A 134 0.50 7.85 -1.58
C GLN A 134 0.45 7.45 -3.05
N TRP A 135 0.11 8.37 -3.95
CA TRP A 135 0.07 8.09 -5.39
C TRP A 135 1.42 7.67 -5.96
N LEU A 136 2.51 8.33 -5.53
CA LEU A 136 3.88 7.93 -5.88
C LEU A 136 4.24 6.56 -5.30
N GLY A 137 3.85 6.29 -4.06
CA GLY A 137 4.09 5.03 -3.37
C GLY A 137 3.28 3.85 -3.93
N GLY A 138 2.03 4.07 -4.32
CA GLY A 138 1.10 3.04 -4.80
C GLY A 138 1.66 2.28 -6.00
N MET A 139 2.20 2.99 -6.98
CA MET A 139 2.95 2.42 -8.09
C MET A 139 4.48 2.58 -7.94
N GLY A 140 5.00 2.48 -6.70
CA GLY A 140 6.43 2.57 -6.39
C GLY A 140 7.29 1.74 -7.36
N ILE A 141 6.87 0.49 -7.62
CA ILE A 141 7.55 -0.46 -8.53
C ILE A 141 7.87 0.15 -9.89
N ILE A 142 6.97 0.96 -10.41
CA ILE A 142 7.06 1.52 -11.75
C ILE A 142 7.92 2.77 -11.75
N VAL A 143 7.87 3.58 -10.68
CA VAL A 143 8.77 4.73 -10.51
C VAL A 143 10.21 4.23 -10.36
N PHE A 144 10.47 3.28 -9.46
CA PHE A 144 11.78 2.67 -9.29
C PHE A 144 12.23 1.97 -10.58
N SER A 145 11.38 1.16 -11.21
CA SER A 145 11.75 0.46 -12.46
C SER A 145 11.98 1.42 -13.65
N ILE A 146 11.13 2.42 -13.89
CA ILE A 146 11.31 3.34 -15.03
C ILE A 146 12.50 4.28 -14.82
N ALA A 147 12.74 4.73 -13.59
CA ALA A 147 13.88 5.58 -13.26
C ALA A 147 15.22 4.86 -13.44
N ILE A 148 15.26 3.57 -13.11
CA ILE A 148 16.51 2.84 -12.93
C ILE A 148 16.90 2.02 -14.17
N LEU A 149 15.92 1.42 -14.88
CA LEU A 149 16.19 0.49 -15.99
C LEU A 149 16.90 1.12 -17.21
N PRO A 150 16.60 2.35 -17.65
CA PRO A 150 17.29 2.97 -18.79
C PRO A 150 18.79 3.19 -18.54
N VAL A 151 19.18 3.36 -17.27
CA VAL A 151 20.57 3.65 -16.87
C VAL A 151 21.41 2.37 -16.76
N LEU A 152 20.78 1.19 -16.66
CA LEU A 152 21.45 -0.06 -16.25
C LEU A 152 21.41 -1.20 -17.27
N GLY A 153 20.84 -0.99 -18.45
CA GLY A 153 20.78 -2.05 -19.47
C GLY A 153 20.02 -3.30 -18.99
N ILE A 154 20.50 -4.49 -19.36
CA ILE A 154 19.76 -5.78 -19.25
C ILE A 154 19.60 -6.29 -17.79
N GLY A 155 20.22 -5.65 -16.78
CA GLY A 155 20.24 -6.08 -15.37
C GLY A 155 18.98 -5.85 -14.52
N GLY A 156 17.91 -5.31 -15.11
CA GLY A 156 16.69 -4.88 -14.42
C GLY A 156 15.85 -5.91 -13.66
N MET A 157 16.01 -7.19 -13.98
CA MET A 157 15.13 -8.25 -13.53
C MET A 157 15.16 -8.48 -12.01
N GLN A 158 16.32 -8.24 -11.38
CA GLN A 158 16.47 -8.52 -9.95
C GLN A 158 15.78 -7.45 -9.08
N LEU A 159 15.74 -6.19 -9.53
CA LEU A 159 14.99 -5.12 -8.87
C LEU A 159 13.49 -5.37 -8.98
N PHE A 160 13.00 -5.70 -10.18
CA PHE A 160 11.59 -5.97 -10.42
C PHE A 160 11.08 -7.16 -9.59
N LYS A 161 11.87 -8.23 -9.47
CA LYS A 161 11.54 -9.37 -8.60
C LYS A 161 11.56 -9.02 -7.11
N ALA A 162 12.34 -8.02 -6.70
CA ALA A 162 12.42 -7.60 -5.30
C ALA A 162 11.25 -6.70 -4.89
N GLU A 163 10.51 -6.13 -5.85
CA GLU A 163 9.48 -5.14 -5.57
C GLU A 163 8.07 -5.57 -5.99
N VAL A 164 7.92 -6.42 -7.01
CA VAL A 164 6.60 -6.92 -7.43
C VAL A 164 6.09 -7.97 -6.48
N PRO A 165 4.91 -7.75 -5.86
CA PRO A 165 4.31 -8.72 -4.98
C PRO A 165 3.72 -9.88 -5.77
N GLY A 166 4.12 -11.11 -5.45
CA GLY A 166 3.48 -12.33 -5.96
C GLY A 166 4.43 -13.46 -6.33
N PRO A 167 3.96 -14.73 -6.26
CA PRO A 167 4.79 -15.92 -6.53
C PRO A 167 5.12 -16.13 -8.01
N VAL A 168 4.35 -15.51 -8.93
CA VAL A 168 4.52 -15.65 -10.37
C VAL A 168 4.52 -14.26 -11.01
N VAL A 169 5.64 -13.91 -11.63
CA VAL A 169 5.80 -12.66 -12.37
C VAL A 169 5.23 -12.84 -13.78
N GLU A 170 4.13 -12.15 -14.07
CA GLU A 170 3.59 -12.09 -15.44
C GLU A 170 4.29 -11.00 -16.28
N LYS A 171 4.74 -11.38 -17.48
CA LYS A 171 5.36 -10.44 -18.44
C LYS A 171 4.34 -10.04 -19.49
N ILE A 172 4.08 -8.74 -19.65
CA ILE A 172 3.27 -8.20 -20.75
C ILE A 172 4.13 -8.00 -22.01
N LYS A 173 5.35 -7.46 -21.83
CA LYS A 173 6.30 -7.20 -22.92
C LYS A 173 7.68 -7.82 -22.64
N PRO A 174 8.52 -8.03 -23.68
CA PRO A 174 9.87 -8.60 -23.52
C PRO A 174 10.77 -7.73 -22.64
N ARG A 175 10.59 -6.40 -22.66
CA ARG A 175 11.34 -5.43 -21.86
C ARG A 175 10.52 -4.95 -20.66
N ILE A 176 11.10 -5.02 -19.47
CA ILE A 176 10.44 -4.64 -18.20
C ILE A 176 10.06 -3.16 -18.18
N ALA A 177 10.93 -2.29 -18.71
CA ALA A 177 10.65 -0.85 -18.79
C ALA A 177 9.40 -0.54 -19.62
N GLU A 178 9.12 -1.34 -20.66
CA GLU A 178 7.92 -1.19 -21.47
C GLU A 178 6.68 -1.72 -20.75
N THR A 179 6.80 -2.81 -19.99
CA THR A 179 5.74 -3.30 -19.11
C THR A 179 5.40 -2.26 -18.05
N ALA A 180 6.39 -1.69 -17.37
CA ALA A 180 6.21 -0.65 -16.36
C ALA A 180 5.53 0.61 -16.95
N ARG A 181 5.97 1.06 -18.13
CA ARG A 181 5.34 2.19 -18.83
C ARG A 181 3.88 1.91 -19.21
N SER A 182 3.57 0.69 -19.65
CA SER A 182 2.19 0.30 -19.95
C SER A 182 1.30 0.33 -18.70
N LEU A 183 1.78 -0.22 -17.58
CA LEU A 183 1.04 -0.22 -16.31
C LEU A 183 0.85 1.21 -15.77
N TRP A 184 1.87 2.08 -15.88
CA TRP A 184 1.75 3.49 -15.51
C TRP A 184 0.64 4.21 -16.28
N LYS A 185 0.54 3.97 -17.59
CA LYS A 185 -0.54 4.55 -18.41
C LYS A 185 -1.92 4.10 -17.95
N VAL A 186 -2.08 2.82 -17.58
CA VAL A 186 -3.35 2.31 -17.03
C VAL A 186 -3.68 3.01 -15.71
N TYR A 187 -2.69 3.18 -14.83
CA TYR A 187 -2.86 3.87 -13.55
C TYR A 187 -3.27 5.33 -13.70
N ALA A 188 -2.57 6.07 -14.57
CA ALA A 188 -2.88 7.46 -14.87
C ALA A 188 -4.26 7.59 -15.53
N LEU A 189 -4.63 6.67 -16.43
CA LEU A 189 -5.95 6.65 -17.08
C LEU A 189 -7.08 6.42 -16.05
N LEU A 190 -6.93 5.42 -15.17
CA LEU A 190 -7.91 5.14 -14.12
C LEU A 190 -8.00 6.29 -13.12
N SER A 191 -6.87 6.90 -12.78
CA SER A 191 -6.83 8.11 -11.92
C SER A 191 -7.62 9.25 -12.57
N ALA A 192 -7.33 9.57 -13.84
CA ALA A 192 -8.05 10.64 -14.55
C ALA A 192 -9.56 10.36 -14.65
N ALA A 193 -9.95 9.11 -14.95
CA ALA A 193 -11.35 8.71 -14.98
C ALA A 193 -12.04 8.88 -13.62
N MET A 194 -11.37 8.52 -12.54
CA MET A 194 -11.89 8.70 -11.18
C MET A 194 -12.05 10.18 -10.82
N THR A 195 -11.05 11.02 -11.10
CA THR A 195 -11.13 12.47 -10.83
C THR A 195 -12.32 13.09 -11.55
N LEU A 196 -12.51 12.78 -12.84
CA LEU A 196 -13.65 13.27 -13.61
C LEU A 196 -14.99 12.84 -13.01
N LEU A 197 -15.12 11.56 -12.62
CA LEU A 197 -16.35 11.07 -12.01
C LEU A 197 -16.64 11.70 -10.64
N LEU A 198 -15.62 11.92 -9.81
CA LEU A 198 -15.78 12.62 -8.53
C LEU A 198 -16.21 14.09 -8.72
N MET A 199 -15.65 14.78 -9.71
CA MET A 199 -16.08 16.14 -10.05
C MET A 199 -17.53 16.18 -10.54
N LEU A 200 -17.94 15.19 -11.36
CA LEU A 200 -19.34 15.06 -11.79
C LEU A 200 -20.30 14.77 -10.62
N CYS A 201 -19.81 14.17 -9.54
CA CYS A 201 -20.56 13.99 -8.29
C CYS A 201 -20.59 15.24 -7.39
N GLY A 202 -19.96 16.35 -7.80
CA GLY A 202 -19.99 17.64 -7.09
C GLY A 202 -18.80 17.92 -6.17
N MET A 203 -17.73 17.13 -6.24
CA MET A 203 -16.49 17.37 -5.48
C MET A 203 -15.61 18.42 -6.18
N ASP A 204 -14.97 19.32 -5.42
CA ASP A 204 -14.00 20.27 -5.99
C ASP A 204 -12.80 19.54 -6.63
N LEU A 205 -12.17 20.15 -7.63
CA LEU A 205 -11.01 19.57 -8.30
C LEU A 205 -9.88 19.20 -7.32
N PHE A 206 -9.62 20.04 -6.31
CA PHE A 206 -8.57 19.77 -5.33
C PHE A 206 -8.86 18.51 -4.52
N GLU A 207 -10.06 18.41 -3.96
CA GLU A 207 -10.48 17.26 -3.17
C GLU A 207 -10.58 16.01 -4.07
N ALA A 208 -11.12 16.14 -5.28
CA ALA A 208 -11.22 15.04 -6.24
C ALA A 208 -9.85 14.47 -6.61
N LEU A 209 -8.85 15.32 -6.85
CA LEU A 209 -7.47 14.88 -7.11
C LEU A 209 -6.86 14.22 -5.88
N CYS A 210 -6.95 14.86 -4.71
CA CYS A 210 -6.41 14.32 -3.46
C CYS A 210 -6.99 12.94 -3.14
N HIS A 211 -8.31 12.76 -3.28
CA HIS A 211 -8.97 11.47 -3.07
C HIS A 211 -8.71 10.44 -4.18
N THR A 212 -8.52 10.88 -5.42
CA THR A 212 -8.09 9.99 -6.51
C THR A 212 -6.72 9.39 -6.22
N PHE A 213 -5.76 10.23 -5.81
CA PHE A 213 -4.39 9.84 -5.53
C PHE A 213 -4.29 8.75 -4.47
N THR A 214 -5.04 8.92 -3.40
CA THR A 214 -5.07 8.03 -2.24
C THR A 214 -5.95 6.80 -2.46
N THR A 215 -7.00 6.87 -3.30
CA THR A 215 -7.83 5.72 -3.68
C THR A 215 -7.09 4.79 -4.63
N MET A 216 -6.53 5.32 -5.72
CA MET A 216 -5.84 4.51 -6.72
C MET A 216 -4.58 3.88 -6.15
N ALA A 217 -3.92 4.55 -5.20
CA ALA A 217 -2.79 4.00 -4.47
C ALA A 217 -3.16 2.97 -3.39
N THR A 218 -4.45 2.76 -3.12
CA THR A 218 -4.95 1.98 -1.98
C THR A 218 -4.26 2.37 -0.68
N GLY A 219 -4.32 3.66 -0.32
CA GLY A 219 -3.72 4.16 0.92
C GLY A 219 -4.61 5.06 1.78
N GLY A 220 -5.72 5.60 1.25
CA GLY A 220 -6.81 6.17 2.06
C GLY A 220 -6.51 7.38 2.93
N PHE A 221 -5.46 8.17 2.66
CA PHE A 221 -5.43 9.52 3.21
C PHE A 221 -6.61 10.34 2.69
N SER A 222 -7.08 11.25 3.53
CA SER A 222 -8.22 12.14 3.29
C SER A 222 -7.83 13.58 3.59
N THR A 223 -8.49 14.53 2.91
CA THR A 223 -8.43 15.96 3.25
C THR A 223 -9.31 16.31 4.45
N ARG A 224 -10.15 15.36 4.89
CA ARG A 224 -11.14 15.49 5.97
C ARG A 224 -10.86 14.52 7.11
N ASP A 225 -11.11 14.96 8.35
CA ASP A 225 -10.84 14.20 9.58
C ASP A 225 -11.65 12.89 9.65
N ILE A 226 -12.93 12.92 9.28
CA ILE A 226 -13.82 11.74 9.25
C ILE A 226 -13.84 11.04 7.88
N SER A 227 -12.79 11.21 7.08
CA SER A 227 -12.63 10.53 5.79
C SER A 227 -13.81 10.85 4.84
N ILE A 228 -14.33 9.86 4.11
CA ILE A 228 -15.35 9.99 3.07
C ILE A 228 -16.73 10.34 3.66
N GLU A 229 -16.97 10.05 4.95
CA GLU A 229 -18.22 10.44 5.62
C GLU A 229 -18.46 11.95 5.55
N ALA A 230 -17.40 12.76 5.57
CA ALA A 230 -17.49 14.23 5.54
C ALA A 230 -18.23 14.78 4.32
N PHE A 231 -18.23 14.06 3.20
CA PHE A 231 -18.88 14.51 1.97
C PHE A 231 -20.39 14.24 1.97
N GLY A 232 -20.88 13.31 2.80
CA GLY A 232 -22.31 13.00 2.94
C GLY A 232 -23.04 12.59 1.66
N ASN A 233 -22.31 12.28 0.58
CA ASN A 233 -22.87 12.02 -0.75
C ASN A 233 -22.70 10.54 -1.13
N PRO A 234 -23.80 9.76 -1.20
CA PRO A 234 -23.75 8.35 -1.56
C PRO A 234 -23.15 8.08 -2.94
N MET A 235 -23.23 9.02 -3.88
CA MET A 235 -22.64 8.85 -5.21
C MET A 235 -21.12 8.88 -5.14
N VAL A 236 -20.55 9.77 -4.32
CA VAL A 236 -19.10 9.83 -4.05
C VAL A 236 -18.63 8.51 -3.44
N GLU A 237 -19.36 7.99 -2.43
CA GLU A 237 -19.05 6.70 -1.82
C GLU A 237 -19.02 5.56 -2.85
N MET A 238 -20.00 5.52 -3.77
CA MET A 238 -20.08 4.47 -4.79
C MET A 238 -18.97 4.56 -5.84
N VAL A 239 -18.59 5.78 -6.25
CA VAL A 239 -17.45 5.99 -7.15
C VAL A 239 -16.16 5.51 -6.49
N ILE A 240 -15.91 5.93 -5.24
CA ILE A 240 -14.72 5.53 -4.49
C ILE A 240 -14.71 4.01 -4.27
N LEU A 241 -15.85 3.40 -3.90
CA LEU A 241 -15.99 1.95 -3.74
C LEU A 241 -15.58 1.21 -5.02
N PHE A 242 -16.10 1.64 -6.17
CA PHE A 242 -15.77 1.03 -7.45
C PHE A 242 -14.26 1.11 -7.76
N PHE A 243 -13.66 2.29 -7.58
CA PHE A 243 -12.23 2.47 -7.85
C PHE A 243 -11.31 1.82 -6.81
N MET A 244 -11.71 1.71 -5.54
CA MET A 244 -11.01 0.90 -4.54
C MET A 244 -10.97 -0.57 -4.98
N PHE A 245 -12.13 -1.13 -5.33
CA PHE A 245 -12.21 -2.51 -5.82
C PHE A 245 -11.36 -2.72 -7.08
N ALA A 246 -11.44 -1.78 -8.03
CA ALA A 246 -10.63 -1.81 -9.24
C ALA A 246 -9.12 -1.70 -8.94
N ALA A 247 -8.68 -0.83 -8.03
CA ALA A 247 -7.27 -0.67 -7.66
C ALA A 247 -6.72 -1.92 -6.95
N GLY A 248 -7.58 -2.66 -6.23
CA GLY A 248 -7.26 -3.96 -5.64
C GLY A 248 -7.12 -5.12 -6.64
N MET A 249 -7.58 -4.94 -7.88
CA MET A 249 -7.38 -5.93 -8.95
C MET A 249 -5.96 -5.84 -9.51
N ASN A 250 -5.49 -6.93 -10.13
CA ASN A 250 -4.21 -6.95 -10.82
C ASN A 250 -4.22 -5.97 -12.02
N PHE A 251 -3.30 -5.00 -12.05
CA PHE A 251 -3.23 -4.00 -13.14
C PHE A 251 -2.94 -4.60 -14.52
N VAL A 252 -2.36 -5.81 -14.58
CA VAL A 252 -2.21 -6.55 -15.84
C VAL A 252 -3.58 -6.94 -16.42
N LEU A 253 -4.57 -7.27 -15.59
CA LEU A 253 -5.92 -7.59 -16.04
C LEU A 253 -6.64 -6.35 -16.58
N HIS A 254 -6.42 -5.18 -15.97
CA HIS A 254 -6.92 -3.91 -16.51
C HIS A 254 -6.33 -3.61 -17.88
N TYR A 255 -5.01 -3.78 -18.03
CA TYR A 255 -4.33 -3.63 -19.32
C TYR A 255 -4.95 -4.52 -20.40
N TRP A 256 -5.16 -5.81 -20.11
CA TRP A 256 -5.77 -6.73 -21.08
C TRP A 256 -7.23 -6.39 -21.40
N SER A 257 -8.00 -5.93 -20.41
CA SER A 257 -9.39 -5.53 -20.58
C SER A 257 -9.52 -4.29 -21.47
N LEU A 258 -8.64 -3.30 -21.30
CA LEU A 258 -8.57 -2.11 -22.15
C LEU A 258 -8.18 -2.43 -23.61
N HIS A 259 -7.53 -3.57 -23.87
CA HIS A 259 -7.22 -4.07 -25.20
C HIS A 259 -8.25 -5.10 -25.72
N GLY A 260 -9.43 -5.17 -25.11
CA GLY A 260 -10.54 -6.04 -25.53
C GLY A 260 -10.38 -7.52 -25.18
N LYS A 261 -9.34 -7.92 -24.44
CA LYS A 261 -9.04 -9.33 -24.12
C LYS A 261 -9.65 -9.79 -22.79
N PHE A 262 -10.96 -9.59 -22.62
CA PHE A 262 -11.72 -9.89 -21.39
C PHE A 262 -11.67 -11.37 -20.95
N LYS A 263 -11.27 -12.29 -21.83
CA LYS A 263 -11.09 -13.71 -21.48
C LYS A 263 -10.16 -13.90 -20.29
N HIS A 264 -9.09 -13.10 -20.17
CA HIS A 264 -8.13 -13.20 -19.07
C HIS A 264 -8.79 -12.94 -17.72
N LEU A 265 -9.62 -11.91 -17.62
CA LEU A 265 -10.37 -11.58 -16.41
C LEU A 265 -11.33 -12.71 -16.00
N ARG A 266 -12.04 -13.31 -16.96
CA ARG A 266 -13.02 -14.39 -16.71
C ARG A 266 -12.40 -15.75 -16.39
N THR A 267 -11.10 -15.93 -16.59
CA THR A 267 -10.40 -17.18 -16.27
C THR A 267 -9.52 -17.08 -15.04
N ASP A 268 -9.32 -15.87 -14.52
CA ASP A 268 -8.38 -15.61 -13.44
C ASP A 268 -8.94 -16.07 -12.09
N ARG A 269 -8.32 -17.10 -11.51
CA ARG A 269 -8.78 -17.72 -10.26
C ARG A 269 -8.53 -16.83 -9.04
N GLU A 270 -7.55 -15.95 -9.09
CA GLU A 270 -7.26 -15.02 -8.00
C GLU A 270 -8.34 -13.94 -7.91
N PHE A 271 -8.75 -13.36 -9.04
CA PHE A 271 -9.84 -12.40 -9.13
C PHE A 271 -11.15 -12.97 -8.59
N PHE A 272 -11.52 -14.21 -8.95
CA PHE A 272 -12.73 -14.83 -8.40
C PHE A 272 -12.63 -15.11 -6.90
N PHE A 273 -11.45 -15.47 -6.39
CA PHE A 273 -11.25 -15.66 -4.96
C PHE A 273 -11.39 -14.33 -4.20
N TYR A 274 -10.79 -13.26 -4.73
CA TYR A 274 -10.94 -11.89 -4.24
C TYR A 274 -12.41 -11.43 -4.22
N LEU A 275 -13.12 -11.62 -5.34
CA LEU A 275 -14.54 -11.28 -5.46
C LEU A 275 -15.40 -12.08 -4.47
N ALA A 276 -15.14 -13.40 -4.33
CA ALA A 276 -15.89 -14.27 -3.43
C ALA A 276 -15.72 -13.87 -1.96
N ILE A 277 -14.50 -13.58 -1.51
CA ILE A 277 -14.24 -13.13 -0.13
C ILE A 277 -14.92 -11.78 0.12
N THR A 278 -14.79 -10.84 -0.81
CA THR A 278 -15.40 -9.51 -0.70
C THR A 278 -16.92 -9.60 -0.60
N ALA A 279 -17.55 -10.39 -1.47
CA ALA A 279 -19.00 -10.59 -1.46
C ALA A 279 -19.49 -11.32 -0.19
N ALA A 280 -18.77 -12.36 0.25
CA ALA A 280 -19.12 -13.11 1.45
C ALA A 280 -19.02 -12.25 2.72
N ALA A 281 -17.92 -11.49 2.88
CA ALA A 281 -17.75 -10.60 4.03
C ALA A 281 -18.78 -9.47 4.04
N THR A 282 -19.09 -8.89 2.87
CA THR A 282 -20.14 -7.87 2.72
C THR A 282 -21.49 -8.41 3.16
N LEU A 283 -21.87 -9.61 2.70
CA LEU A 283 -23.13 -10.25 3.07
C LEU A 283 -23.20 -10.53 4.58
N LEU A 284 -22.16 -11.13 5.17
CA LEU A 284 -22.13 -11.48 6.59
C LEU A 284 -22.20 -10.25 7.50
N ILE A 285 -21.45 -9.19 7.17
CA ILE A 285 -21.49 -7.94 7.93
C ILE A 285 -22.85 -7.25 7.75
N SER A 286 -23.39 -7.19 6.54
CA SER A 286 -24.71 -6.59 6.31
C SER A 286 -25.82 -7.28 7.11
N LEU A 287 -25.81 -8.62 7.15
CA LEU A 287 -26.76 -9.40 7.94
C LEU A 287 -26.57 -9.15 9.44
N SER A 288 -25.32 -9.04 9.91
CA SER A 288 -25.01 -8.71 11.29
C SER A 288 -25.50 -7.31 11.68
N LEU A 289 -25.33 -6.30 10.82
CA LEU A 289 -25.73 -4.91 11.09
C LEU A 289 -27.25 -4.73 11.10
N TYR A 290 -27.94 -5.43 10.20
CA TYR A 290 -29.39 -5.44 10.18
C TYR A 290 -29.96 -6.20 11.39
N GLY A 291 -29.42 -7.39 11.69
CA GLY A 291 -29.86 -8.23 12.79
C GLY A 291 -29.61 -7.63 14.19
N SER A 292 -28.57 -6.81 14.35
CA SER A 292 -28.30 -6.10 15.62
C SER A 292 -29.11 -4.82 15.80
N GLY A 293 -29.87 -4.38 14.79
CA GLY A 293 -30.56 -3.09 14.80
C GLY A 293 -29.64 -1.87 14.63
N THR A 294 -28.35 -2.08 14.33
CA THR A 294 -27.38 -0.99 14.09
C THR A 294 -27.69 -0.22 12.79
N SER A 295 -28.31 -0.89 11.81
CA SER A 295 -28.80 -0.26 10.58
C SER A 295 -30.29 -0.49 10.43
N THR A 296 -31.04 0.58 10.14
CA THR A 296 -32.50 0.56 10.01
C THR A 296 -33.00 -0.10 8.72
N SER A 297 -32.17 -0.13 7.68
CA SER A 297 -32.49 -0.70 6.37
C SER A 297 -31.38 -1.63 5.88
N MET A 298 -31.77 -2.76 5.30
CA MET A 298 -30.83 -3.71 4.69
C MET A 298 -30.04 -3.08 3.54
N LEU A 299 -30.62 -2.15 2.78
CA LEU A 299 -29.90 -1.47 1.70
C LEU A 299 -28.78 -0.57 2.25
N THR A 300 -29.05 0.13 3.35
CA THR A 300 -28.06 0.96 4.05
C THR A 300 -26.97 0.09 4.68
N ALA A 301 -27.34 -1.04 5.27
CA ALA A 301 -26.40 -2.03 5.79
C ALA A 301 -25.50 -2.58 4.68
N LEU A 302 -26.05 -2.91 3.51
CA LEU A 302 -25.30 -3.39 2.34
C LEU A 302 -24.34 -2.33 1.81
N ARG A 303 -24.77 -1.07 1.69
CA ARG A 303 -23.93 0.03 1.24
C ARG A 303 -22.72 0.23 2.16
N HIS A 304 -22.95 0.39 3.46
CA HIS A 304 -21.86 0.65 4.41
C HIS A 304 -20.96 -0.57 4.61
N SER A 305 -21.51 -1.78 4.65
CA SER A 305 -20.71 -3.00 4.71
C SER A 305 -19.87 -3.19 3.46
N ALA A 306 -20.42 -2.99 2.26
CA ALA A 306 -19.67 -3.11 1.01
C ALA A 306 -18.51 -2.09 0.97
N PHE A 307 -18.78 -0.84 1.35
CA PHE A 307 -17.75 0.19 1.37
C PHE A 307 -16.60 -0.17 2.32
N GLN A 308 -16.92 -0.55 3.57
CA GLN A 308 -15.90 -0.86 4.57
C GLN A 308 -15.15 -2.16 4.27
N VAL A 309 -15.84 -3.19 3.78
CA VAL A 309 -15.20 -4.44 3.36
C VAL A 309 -14.22 -4.18 2.23
N VAL A 310 -14.65 -3.48 1.17
CA VAL A 310 -13.77 -3.14 0.03
C VAL A 310 -12.61 -2.28 0.51
N SER A 311 -12.87 -1.26 1.33
CA SER A 311 -11.84 -0.39 1.90
C SER A 311 -10.76 -1.15 2.66
N ILE A 312 -11.13 -2.09 3.54
CA ILE A 312 -10.19 -2.85 4.36
C ILE A 312 -9.47 -3.94 3.54
N ILE A 313 -10.16 -4.73 2.72
CA ILE A 313 -9.55 -5.83 1.94
C ILE A 313 -8.60 -5.31 0.84
N THR A 314 -8.90 -4.13 0.28
CA THR A 314 -8.02 -3.45 -0.66
C THR A 314 -6.90 -2.70 0.02
N THR A 315 -6.89 -2.69 1.37
CA THR A 315 -5.97 -1.95 2.22
C THR A 315 -6.00 -0.44 1.96
N THR A 316 -7.13 0.09 1.48
CA THR A 316 -7.29 1.53 1.27
C THR A 316 -7.48 2.24 2.60
N GLY A 317 -8.36 1.74 3.48
CA GLY A 317 -8.51 2.31 4.82
C GLY A 317 -9.41 3.54 4.95
N TYR A 318 -10.23 3.84 3.94
CA TYR A 318 -11.30 4.82 4.10
C TYR A 318 -12.43 4.35 5.00
N SER A 319 -12.95 5.26 5.80
CA SER A 319 -14.22 5.10 6.48
C SER A 319 -15.34 5.92 5.83
N SER A 320 -16.51 5.30 5.63
CA SER A 320 -17.78 5.98 5.36
C SER A 320 -18.65 6.14 6.60
N VAL A 321 -18.36 5.37 7.66
CA VAL A 321 -19.03 5.39 8.97
C VAL A 321 -18.07 4.88 10.04
N ASN A 322 -18.38 5.15 11.31
CA ASN A 322 -17.62 4.67 12.45
C ASN A 322 -17.89 3.19 12.73
N PHE A 323 -17.13 2.30 12.08
CA PHE A 323 -17.26 0.86 12.28
C PHE A 323 -16.76 0.36 13.64
N ASP A 324 -16.14 1.20 14.49
CA ASP A 324 -15.81 0.79 15.86
C ASP A 324 -17.08 0.61 16.72
N THR A 325 -18.18 1.25 16.32
CA THR A 325 -19.50 1.11 16.96
C THR A 325 -20.27 -0.14 16.49
N TRP A 326 -19.76 -0.87 15.49
CA TRP A 326 -20.45 -2.03 14.94
C TRP A 326 -20.40 -3.24 15.89
N PRO A 327 -21.30 -4.24 15.69
CA PRO A 327 -21.27 -5.48 16.46
C PRO A 327 -19.89 -6.15 16.43
N HIS A 328 -19.51 -6.80 17.53
CA HIS A 328 -18.20 -7.45 17.66
C HIS A 328 -17.91 -8.45 16.53
N PHE A 329 -18.93 -9.18 16.06
CA PHE A 329 -18.82 -10.08 14.92
C PHE A 329 -18.33 -9.36 13.66
N SER A 330 -18.91 -8.19 13.34
CA SER A 330 -18.51 -7.38 12.19
C SER A 330 -17.09 -6.84 12.34
N LYS A 331 -16.73 -6.38 13.55
CA LYS A 331 -15.37 -5.89 13.86
C LYS A 331 -14.31 -6.98 13.68
N LEU A 332 -14.60 -8.21 14.12
CA LEU A 332 -13.69 -9.34 13.95
C LEU A 332 -13.53 -9.73 12.48
N ILE A 333 -14.59 -9.69 11.66
CA ILE A 333 -14.47 -9.91 10.21
C ILE A 333 -13.57 -8.84 9.58
N LEU A 334 -13.77 -7.56 9.90
CA LEU A 334 -12.92 -6.49 9.39
C LEU A 334 -11.46 -6.68 9.82
N LEU A 335 -11.21 -7.06 11.08
CA LEU A 335 -9.86 -7.37 11.56
C LEU A 335 -9.22 -8.54 10.80
N LEU A 336 -9.97 -9.60 10.48
CA LEU A 336 -9.47 -10.70 9.66
C LEU A 336 -9.15 -10.27 8.23
N LEU A 337 -9.97 -9.38 7.65
CA LEU A 337 -9.72 -8.82 6.32
C LEU A 337 -8.45 -7.97 6.27
N MET A 338 -8.01 -7.35 7.37
CA MET A 338 -6.73 -6.62 7.42
C MET A 338 -5.52 -7.51 7.11
N PHE A 339 -5.62 -8.83 7.33
CA PHE A 339 -4.56 -9.77 6.97
C PHE A 339 -4.62 -10.19 5.50
N ILE A 340 -5.82 -10.23 4.91
CA ILE A 340 -6.04 -10.67 3.53
C ILE A 340 -6.00 -9.46 2.61
N GLY A 341 -4.87 -9.29 1.92
CA GLY A 341 -4.74 -8.29 0.87
C GLY A 341 -5.42 -8.70 -0.44
N ALA A 342 -5.66 -7.74 -1.31
CA ALA A 342 -6.25 -7.95 -2.63
C ALA A 342 -5.33 -8.76 -3.60
N CYS A 343 -5.55 -8.66 -4.90
CA CYS A 343 -4.82 -9.46 -5.88
C CYS A 343 -3.32 -9.12 -5.94
N ALA A 344 -2.47 -10.09 -6.30
CA ALA A 344 -1.08 -9.83 -6.67
C ALA A 344 -1.01 -8.90 -7.91
N GLY A 345 -0.01 -8.03 -7.95
CA GLY A 345 0.09 -6.99 -8.99
C GLY A 345 -0.90 -5.82 -8.86
N SER A 346 -1.61 -5.71 -7.72
CA SER A 346 -2.33 -4.50 -7.28
C SER A 346 -1.43 -3.59 -6.43
N THR A 347 -1.91 -2.39 -6.07
CA THR A 347 -1.23 -1.48 -5.14
C THR A 347 -1.44 -1.83 -3.67
N ALA A 348 -2.33 -2.77 -3.35
CA ALA A 348 -2.71 -3.11 -1.98
C ALA A 348 -1.51 -3.65 -1.16
N GLY A 349 -1.66 -3.75 0.15
CA GLY A 349 -0.74 -4.43 1.06
C GLY A 349 -1.15 -5.87 1.39
N GLY A 350 -0.76 -6.33 2.58
CA GLY A 350 -1.22 -7.57 3.23
C GLY A 350 -0.81 -8.90 2.58
N ILE A 351 -1.33 -10.00 3.13
CA ILE A 351 -1.17 -11.33 2.54
C ILE A 351 -2.09 -11.42 1.31
N LYS A 352 -1.48 -11.29 0.13
CA LYS A 352 -2.21 -11.33 -1.16
C LYS A 352 -3.16 -12.51 -1.28
N CYS A 353 -4.29 -12.28 -1.96
CA CYS A 353 -5.31 -13.30 -2.25
C CYS A 353 -4.72 -14.60 -2.81
N ILE A 354 -3.75 -14.52 -3.73
CA ILE A 354 -3.06 -15.73 -4.24
C ILE A 354 -2.35 -16.54 -3.16
N ARG A 355 -1.71 -15.91 -2.17
CA ARG A 355 -1.04 -16.60 -1.07
C ARG A 355 -2.07 -17.30 -0.18
N GLY A 356 -3.17 -16.61 0.16
CA GLY A 356 -4.29 -17.21 0.89
C GLY A 356 -4.87 -18.43 0.16
N LEU A 357 -5.16 -18.29 -1.15
CA LEU A 357 -5.64 -19.38 -1.99
C LEU A 357 -4.69 -20.59 -2.03
N LEU A 358 -3.37 -20.33 -2.13
CA LEU A 358 -2.36 -21.38 -2.13
C LEU A 358 -2.27 -22.09 -0.78
N VAL A 359 -2.31 -21.35 0.34
CA VAL A 359 -2.30 -21.95 1.68
C VAL A 359 -3.54 -22.83 1.88
N CYS A 360 -4.73 -22.38 1.49
CA CYS A 360 -5.94 -23.20 1.56
C CYS A 360 -5.81 -24.50 0.72
N LYS A 361 -5.24 -24.40 -0.48
CA LYS A 361 -5.03 -25.58 -1.34
C LYS A 361 -3.98 -26.54 -0.81
N VAL A 362 -2.89 -26.02 -0.23
CA VAL A 362 -1.87 -26.84 0.43
C VAL A 362 -2.49 -27.53 1.64
N GLY A 363 -3.22 -26.81 2.50
CA GLY A 363 -3.91 -27.40 3.65
C GLY A 363 -4.89 -28.50 3.25
N TYR A 364 -5.71 -28.28 2.21
CA TYR A 364 -6.59 -29.33 1.68
C TYR A 364 -5.82 -30.53 1.14
N ARG A 365 -4.68 -30.31 0.45
CA ARG A 365 -3.83 -31.39 -0.04
C ARG A 365 -3.27 -32.23 1.11
N GLU A 366 -2.80 -31.60 2.18
CA GLU A 366 -2.28 -32.33 3.35
C GLU A 366 -3.39 -33.16 4.00
N LEU A 367 -4.61 -32.61 4.16
CA LEU A 367 -5.77 -33.37 4.62
C LEU A 367 -6.10 -34.55 3.68
N PHE A 368 -6.00 -34.33 2.37
CA PHE A 368 -6.24 -35.36 1.37
C PHE A 368 -5.20 -36.50 1.45
N TYR A 369 -3.92 -36.20 1.69
CA TYR A 369 -2.88 -37.21 1.87
C TYR A 369 -3.02 -38.00 3.17
N THR A 370 -3.54 -37.38 4.23
CA THR A 370 -3.88 -38.12 5.46
C THR A 370 -4.92 -39.22 5.18
N VAL A 371 -5.85 -38.98 4.25
CA VAL A 371 -6.85 -39.99 3.82
C VAL A 371 -6.30 -40.93 2.75
N HIS A 372 -5.43 -40.45 1.85
CA HIS A 372 -4.88 -41.21 0.73
C HIS A 372 -3.33 -41.15 0.68
N PRO A 373 -2.63 -41.95 1.50
CA PRO A 373 -1.17 -41.84 1.68
C PRO A 373 -0.32 -42.08 0.42
N HIS A 374 -0.86 -42.82 -0.56
CA HIS A 374 -0.16 -43.15 -1.81
C HIS A 374 -0.57 -42.27 -2.99
N ALA A 375 -1.46 -41.30 -2.80
CA ALA A 375 -1.88 -40.41 -3.87
C ALA A 375 -0.79 -39.37 -4.18
N VAL A 376 -0.63 -39.02 -5.46
CA VAL A 376 0.24 -37.93 -5.89
C VAL A 376 -0.64 -36.79 -6.39
N SER A 377 -0.72 -35.71 -5.60
CA SER A 377 -1.54 -34.54 -5.89
C SER A 377 -0.68 -33.29 -6.05
N SER A 378 -0.88 -32.58 -7.16
CA SER A 378 -0.22 -31.29 -7.41
C SER A 378 -1.19 -30.14 -7.17
N VAL A 379 -0.75 -29.12 -6.43
CA VAL A 379 -1.51 -27.88 -6.30
C VAL A 379 -1.47 -27.13 -7.64
N LYS A 380 -2.65 -26.81 -8.18
CA LYS A 380 -2.78 -26.11 -9.47
C LYS A 380 -3.40 -24.73 -9.31
N VAL A 381 -2.89 -23.75 -10.06
CA VAL A 381 -3.46 -22.41 -10.23
C VAL A 381 -3.63 -22.16 -11.73
N ALA A 382 -4.83 -21.72 -12.15
CA ALA A 382 -5.17 -21.53 -13.57
C ALA A 382 -4.82 -22.74 -14.46
N GLY A 383 -5.01 -23.97 -13.95
CA GLY A 383 -4.72 -25.22 -14.66
C GLY A 383 -3.24 -25.62 -14.70
N LYS A 384 -2.31 -24.78 -14.23
CA LYS A 384 -0.87 -25.07 -14.19
C LYS A 384 -0.43 -25.54 -12.79
N PRO A 385 0.41 -26.57 -12.69
CA PRO A 385 0.98 -26.99 -11.41
C PRO A 385 1.93 -25.94 -10.86
N VAL A 386 1.89 -25.72 -9.55
CA VAL A 386 2.80 -24.82 -8.82
C VAL A 386 3.94 -25.65 -8.22
N ALA A 387 5.18 -25.21 -8.41
CA ALA A 387 6.35 -25.92 -7.91
C ALA A 387 6.42 -25.91 -6.37
N GLU A 388 6.84 -27.03 -5.75
CA GLU A 388 6.95 -27.17 -4.30
C GLU A 388 7.80 -26.08 -3.59
N PRO A 389 8.93 -25.60 -4.16
CA PRO A 389 9.69 -24.51 -3.53
C PRO A 389 8.87 -23.22 -3.38
N ILE A 390 7.96 -22.94 -4.33
CA ILE A 390 7.06 -21.78 -4.27
C ILE A 390 6.02 -21.99 -3.17
N LEU A 391 5.42 -23.18 -3.08
CA LEU A 391 4.45 -23.51 -2.03
C LEU A 391 5.07 -23.38 -0.63
N ARG A 392 6.29 -23.93 -0.45
CA ARG A 392 7.05 -23.78 0.80
C ARG A 392 7.31 -22.32 1.13
N SER A 393 7.75 -21.53 0.16
CA SER A 393 7.99 -20.10 0.36
C SER A 393 6.71 -19.34 0.77
N VAL A 394 5.55 -19.70 0.22
CA VAL A 394 4.26 -19.07 0.59
C VAL A 394 3.88 -19.41 2.03
N VAL A 395 4.03 -20.67 2.46
CA VAL A 395 3.74 -21.07 3.85
C VAL A 395 4.66 -20.35 4.82
N VAL A 396 5.97 -20.33 4.55
CA VAL A 396 6.95 -19.64 5.41
C VAL A 396 6.66 -18.14 5.46
N PHE A 397 6.26 -17.52 4.35
CA PHE A 397 5.86 -16.12 4.33
C PHE A 397 4.69 -15.86 5.29
N VAL A 398 3.63 -16.66 5.24
CA VAL A 398 2.45 -16.48 6.10
C VAL A 398 2.81 -16.68 7.57
N VAL A 399 3.64 -17.68 7.89
CA VAL A 399 4.10 -17.91 9.27
C VAL A 399 4.93 -16.73 9.78
N LEU A 400 5.89 -16.23 8.99
CA LEU A 400 6.70 -15.07 9.35
C LEU A 400 5.84 -13.82 9.54
N TYR A 401 4.85 -13.60 8.66
CA TYR A 401 3.90 -12.50 8.76
C TYR A 401 3.17 -12.51 10.10
N ILE A 402 2.63 -13.68 10.49
CA ILE A 402 1.92 -13.85 11.76
C ILE A 402 2.85 -13.64 12.97
N ILE A 403 4.08 -14.14 12.93
CA ILE A 403 5.07 -13.94 14.01
C ILE A 403 5.40 -12.46 14.18
N ILE A 404 5.70 -11.75 13.09
CA ILE A 404 6.01 -10.31 13.12
C ILE A 404 4.82 -9.51 13.65
N PHE A 405 3.60 -9.87 13.22
CA PHE A 405 2.37 -9.28 13.72
C PHE A 405 2.25 -9.43 15.26
N PHE A 406 2.45 -10.64 15.80
CA PHE A 406 2.35 -10.87 17.25
C PHE A 406 3.44 -10.13 18.02
N ILE A 407 4.67 -10.07 17.51
CA ILE A 407 5.76 -9.27 18.11
C ILE A 407 5.35 -7.79 18.14
N GLY A 408 4.79 -7.27 17.04
CA GLY A 408 4.21 -5.93 16.97
C GLY A 408 3.15 -5.70 18.04
N ALA A 409 2.16 -6.59 18.11
CA ALA A 409 1.03 -6.45 19.03
C ALA A 409 1.48 -6.46 20.50
N LEU A 410 2.40 -7.35 20.87
CA LEU A 410 2.98 -7.40 22.22
C LEU A 410 3.78 -6.14 22.54
N PHE A 411 4.55 -5.62 21.58
CA PHE A 411 5.31 -4.38 21.76
C PHE A 411 4.39 -3.17 21.93
N MET A 412 3.30 -3.10 21.18
CA MET A 412 2.31 -2.04 21.31
C MET A 412 1.56 -2.11 22.64
N ALA A 413 1.26 -3.31 23.13
CA ALA A 413 0.69 -3.51 24.47
C ALA A 413 1.67 -3.04 25.56
N GLN A 414 2.97 -3.34 25.42
CA GLN A 414 4.02 -2.83 26.33
C GLN A 414 4.11 -1.29 26.31
N CYS A 415 3.79 -0.65 25.17
CA CYS A 415 3.70 0.81 25.06
C CYS A 415 2.43 1.40 25.70
N GLY A 416 1.57 0.58 26.33
CA GLY A 416 0.39 1.02 27.08
C GLY A 416 -0.92 0.99 26.30
N LEU A 417 -0.96 0.42 25.09
CA LEU A 417 -2.21 0.26 24.35
C LEU A 417 -3.02 -0.91 24.91
N ASP A 418 -4.35 -0.78 24.92
CA ASP A 418 -5.25 -1.89 25.23
C ASP A 418 -5.12 -3.00 24.17
N PRO A 419 -5.46 -4.26 24.48
CA PRO A 419 -5.25 -5.39 23.57
C PRO A 419 -5.90 -5.22 22.19
N VAL A 420 -7.07 -4.59 22.10
CA VAL A 420 -7.78 -4.38 20.82
C VAL A 420 -7.03 -3.35 19.98
N SER A 421 -6.64 -2.23 20.59
CA SER A 421 -5.85 -1.20 19.92
C SER A 421 -4.45 -1.71 19.53
N ALA A 422 -3.79 -2.50 20.38
CA ALA A 422 -2.45 -3.05 20.12
C ALA A 422 -2.44 -4.06 18.96
N ILE A 423 -3.40 -5.00 18.96
CA ILE A 423 -3.60 -5.97 17.88
C ILE A 423 -3.96 -5.25 16.59
N SER A 424 -4.95 -4.37 16.62
CA SER A 424 -5.41 -3.69 15.40
C SER A 424 -4.37 -2.71 14.83
N ALA A 425 -3.63 -1.97 15.68
CA ALA A 425 -2.53 -1.11 15.25
C ALA A 425 -1.43 -1.90 14.54
N SER A 426 -1.10 -3.09 15.04
CA SER A 426 -0.07 -3.94 14.46
C SER A 426 -0.54 -4.60 13.16
N ALA A 427 -1.80 -5.07 13.12
CA ALA A 427 -2.40 -5.63 11.92
C ALA A 427 -2.52 -4.59 10.80
N THR A 428 -3.02 -3.39 11.12
CA THR A 428 -3.21 -2.32 10.13
C THR A 428 -1.89 -1.78 9.60
N CYS A 429 -0.87 -1.60 10.45
CA CYS A 429 0.45 -1.15 10.01
C CYS A 429 1.17 -2.22 9.18
N LEU A 430 1.15 -3.49 9.60
CA LEU A 430 1.79 -4.57 8.83
C LEU A 430 1.05 -4.88 7.52
N GLY A 431 -0.27 -4.75 7.51
CA GLY A 431 -1.10 -4.93 6.32
C GLY A 431 -1.14 -3.71 5.39
N ASN A 432 -0.58 -2.57 5.81
CA ASN A 432 -0.69 -1.27 5.15
C ASN A 432 -2.15 -0.88 4.88
N VAL A 433 -3.02 -1.00 5.89
CA VAL A 433 -4.47 -0.76 5.75
C VAL A 433 -4.88 0.66 6.16
N GLY A 434 -4.37 1.18 7.27
CA GLY A 434 -4.62 2.55 7.74
C GLY A 434 -5.32 2.63 9.10
N PRO A 435 -6.65 2.49 9.14
CA PRO A 435 -7.40 2.47 10.39
C PRO A 435 -7.30 1.10 11.07
N GLY A 436 -7.33 1.10 12.40
CA GLY A 436 -7.45 -0.07 13.26
C GLY A 436 -8.82 -0.13 13.93
N LEU A 437 -8.85 -0.57 15.18
CA LEU A 437 -10.03 -0.62 16.06
C LEU A 437 -9.69 0.03 17.40
N GLY A 438 -10.70 0.40 18.18
CA GLY A 438 -10.51 1.09 19.46
C GLY A 438 -9.87 2.48 19.27
N THR A 439 -8.80 2.76 20.02
CA THR A 439 -8.15 4.09 20.03
C THR A 439 -7.51 4.49 18.70
N VAL A 440 -7.15 3.49 17.88
CA VAL A 440 -6.64 3.67 16.51
C VAL A 440 -7.73 3.41 15.46
N GLY A 441 -9.01 3.50 15.84
CA GLY A 441 -10.17 3.27 14.98
C GLY A 441 -10.31 4.25 13.81
N PRO A 442 -11.41 4.18 13.05
CA PRO A 442 -11.59 4.97 11.82
C PRO A 442 -11.52 6.49 12.01
N TYR A 443 -11.93 7.01 13.17
CA TYR A 443 -11.83 8.45 13.50
C TYR A 443 -10.71 8.73 14.51
N GLY A 444 -9.92 7.71 14.83
CA GLY A 444 -8.75 7.83 15.69
C GLY A 444 -7.52 8.29 14.92
N ASN A 445 -6.41 8.47 15.65
CA ASN A 445 -5.11 8.77 15.07
C ASN A 445 -4.01 8.14 15.94
N PHE A 446 -2.78 8.13 15.43
CA PHE A 446 -1.63 7.48 16.07
C PHE A 446 -0.79 8.48 16.90
N ALA A 447 -1.29 9.71 17.10
CA ALA A 447 -0.52 10.79 17.73
C ALA A 447 -0.13 10.49 19.17
N PHE A 448 -1.01 9.82 19.92
CA PHE A 448 -0.86 9.50 21.34
C PHE A 448 0.20 8.43 21.62
N ILE A 449 0.63 7.69 20.60
CA ILE A 449 1.59 6.60 20.75
C ILE A 449 2.98 7.17 21.04
N PRO A 450 3.72 6.62 22.04
CA PRO A 450 5.07 7.08 22.34
C PRO A 450 6.02 6.88 21.15
N ALA A 451 7.09 7.68 21.09
CA ALA A 451 8.02 7.67 19.97
C ALA A 451 8.57 6.27 19.63
N ILE A 452 8.88 5.46 20.65
CA ILE A 452 9.37 4.09 20.44
C ILE A 452 8.31 3.18 19.78
N GLY A 453 7.04 3.35 20.15
CA GLY A 453 5.92 2.63 19.52
C GLY A 453 5.73 3.06 18.06
N LYS A 454 5.85 4.36 17.76
CA LYS A 454 5.81 4.88 16.39
C LYS A 454 6.90 4.26 15.51
N TRP A 455 8.13 4.11 16.03
CA TRP A 455 9.21 3.45 15.29
C TRP A 455 8.95 1.96 15.03
N MET A 456 8.32 1.25 15.97
CA MET A 456 7.89 -0.13 15.74
C MET A 456 6.85 -0.20 14.61
N LEU A 457 5.84 0.68 14.64
CA LEU A 457 4.82 0.73 13.59
C LEU A 457 5.40 1.14 12.22
N ILE A 458 6.36 2.08 12.19
CA ILE A 458 7.15 2.42 10.99
C ILE A 458 7.81 1.17 10.40
N MET A 459 8.46 0.35 11.23
CA MET A 459 9.09 -0.88 10.79
C MET A 459 8.07 -1.89 10.27
N LEU A 460 6.90 -2.02 10.91
CA LEU A 460 5.82 -2.89 10.42
C LEU A 460 5.31 -2.44 9.05
N MET A 461 5.09 -1.14 8.84
CA MET A 461 4.65 -0.59 7.56
C MET A 461 5.64 -0.87 6.42
N LEU A 462 6.94 -0.70 6.68
CA LEU A 462 7.99 -1.00 5.70
C LEU A 462 8.10 -2.50 5.43
N LEU A 463 8.01 -3.35 6.46
CA LEU A 463 8.02 -4.81 6.32
C LEU A 463 6.82 -5.32 5.51
N GLY A 464 5.63 -4.77 5.78
CA GLY A 464 4.41 -5.07 5.03
C GLY A 464 4.56 -4.74 3.56
N ARG A 465 4.94 -3.49 3.26
CA ARG A 465 5.05 -2.98 1.90
C ARG A 465 6.08 -3.74 1.07
N LEU A 466 7.19 -4.13 1.70
CA LEU A 466 8.30 -4.78 1.04
C LEU A 466 8.24 -6.32 1.08
N GLU A 467 7.08 -6.90 1.41
CA GLU A 467 6.89 -8.36 1.46
C GLU A 467 7.88 -9.11 2.39
N ILE A 468 8.24 -8.50 3.52
CA ILE A 468 9.01 -9.07 4.65
C ILE A 468 10.45 -9.50 4.30
N TYR A 469 10.64 -10.42 3.35
CA TYR A 469 11.91 -11.03 2.98
C TYR A 469 12.97 -10.02 2.56
N THR A 470 12.57 -9.00 1.79
CA THR A 470 13.46 -7.97 1.26
C THR A 470 14.20 -7.19 2.34
N LEU A 471 13.54 -6.92 3.49
CA LEU A 471 14.15 -6.26 4.64
C LEU A 471 14.81 -7.27 5.58
N LEU A 472 14.16 -8.39 5.88
CA LEU A 472 14.73 -9.40 6.79
C LEU A 472 16.04 -9.99 6.27
N ILE A 473 16.20 -10.12 4.95
CA ILE A 473 17.45 -10.65 4.37
C ILE A 473 18.65 -9.74 4.67
N LEU A 474 18.44 -8.43 4.88
CA LEU A 474 19.50 -7.50 5.25
C LEU A 474 20.04 -7.76 6.66
N LEU A 475 19.24 -8.38 7.53
CA LEU A 475 19.65 -8.78 8.88
C LEU A 475 20.46 -10.09 8.89
N VAL A 476 20.45 -10.85 7.78
CA VAL A 476 21.14 -12.13 7.69
C VAL A 476 22.63 -11.91 7.42
N PRO A 477 23.56 -12.37 8.27
CA PRO A 477 25.00 -12.14 8.08
C PRO A 477 25.55 -12.69 6.75
N ALA A 478 24.96 -13.79 6.25
CA ALA A 478 25.34 -14.38 4.96
C ALA A 478 25.08 -13.45 3.76
N PHE A 479 24.16 -12.49 3.88
CA PHE A 479 23.92 -11.49 2.84
C PHE A 479 25.16 -10.62 2.60
N TRP A 480 25.90 -10.29 3.66
CA TRP A 480 27.05 -9.38 3.63
C TRP A 480 28.40 -10.07 3.32
N LYS A 481 28.48 -11.40 3.44
CA LYS A 481 29.70 -12.18 3.17
C LYS A 481 29.85 -12.47 1.67
N LYS A 482 31.05 -12.27 1.12
CA LYS A 482 31.35 -12.40 -0.32
C LYS A 482 30.98 -13.76 -0.89
#